data_AF-A0A7W1SB98-F1
#
_entry.id   AF-A0A7W1SB98-F1
#
_cell.length_a   1.000
_cell.length_b   1.000
_cell.length_c   1.000
_cell.angle_alpha   90.00
_cell.angle_beta   90.00
_cell.angle_gamma   90.00
#
_symmetry.space_group_name_H-M   'P 1'
#
loop_
_entity.id
_entity.type
_entity.pdbx_description
1 polymer ?
#
loop_
_entity_poly.entity_id
_entity_poly.type
_entity_poly.pdbx_seq_one_letter_code
_entity_poly.pdbx_strand_id
1 'polypeptide(L)'
;MKALLLTNQYPPHVYGGAGVHVEYLARELAKTMAVEVRCFGAQDVEAGNLRVRGFESDTASFTCPERLRSVFAAARRRTDFNAADIDADLVHCHTWYSYFGASCGS
;
A
#
# COMPACT_ATOMS: atom_id res chain seq x y z
N MET A 1 -12.90 0.97 15.11
CA MET A 1 -11.49 1.33 14.85
C MET A 1 -11.00 0.55 13.65
N LYS A 2 -10.55 1.24 12.60
CA LYS A 2 -10.03 0.66 11.36
C LYS A 2 -8.60 1.14 11.13
N ALA A 3 -7.66 0.21 10.94
CA ALA A 3 -6.26 0.50 10.66
C ALA A 3 -5.96 0.38 9.16
N LEU A 4 -5.26 1.36 8.58
CA LEU A 4 -4.78 1.33 7.20
C LEU A 4 -3.25 1.18 7.19
N LEU A 5 -2.76 0.11 6.57
CA LEU A 5 -1.34 -0.21 6.42
C LEU A 5 -0.93 0.03 4.96
N LEU A 6 -0.02 0.98 4.74
CA LEU A 6 0.54 1.26 3.41
C LEU A 6 1.91 0.61 3.28
N THR A 7 2.03 -0.33 2.33
CA THR A 7 3.27 -1.09 2.08
C THR A 7 3.57 -1.17 0.59
N ASN A 8 4.84 -1.34 0.24
CA ASN A 8 5.21 -1.70 -1.13
C ASN A 8 5.01 -3.21 -1.37
N GLN A 9 5.27 -4.01 -0.35
CA GLN A 9 5.34 -5.47 -0.43
C GLN A 9 4.30 -6.10 0.48
N TYR A 10 3.55 -7.05 -0.08
CA TYR A 10 2.62 -7.90 0.64
C TYR A 10 2.49 -9.23 -0.11
N PRO A 11 2.26 -10.37 0.58
CA PRO A 11 2.12 -11.66 -0.08
C PRO A 11 1.20 -11.61 -1.31
N PRO A 12 1.57 -12.27 -2.42
CA PRO A 12 2.73 -13.17 -2.59
C PRO A 12 4.07 -12.46 -2.91
N HIS A 13 4.08 -11.14 -3.04
CA HIS A 13 5.24 -10.37 -3.53
C HIS A 13 6.03 -9.73 -2.38
N VAL A 14 6.70 -10.57 -1.58
CA VAL A 14 7.56 -10.14 -0.47
C VAL A 14 9.01 -10.48 -0.78
N TYR A 15 9.87 -9.47 -0.77
CA TYR A 15 11.29 -9.60 -1.13
C TYR A 15 12.24 -9.15 -0.02
N GLY A 16 11.72 -8.70 1.12
CA GLY A 16 12.53 -8.26 2.24
C GLY A 16 11.76 -8.19 3.56
N GLY A 17 12.49 -7.95 4.66
CA GLY A 17 11.95 -7.98 6.02
C GLY A 17 10.81 -6.97 6.29
N ALA A 18 10.72 -5.89 5.51
CA ALA A 18 9.63 -4.91 5.63
C ALA A 18 8.27 -5.50 5.21
N GLY A 19 8.21 -6.25 4.11
CA GLY A 19 6.96 -6.90 3.68
C GLY A 19 6.52 -7.98 4.66
N VAL A 20 7.48 -8.75 5.18
CA VAL A 20 7.24 -9.76 6.22
C VAL A 20 6.69 -9.10 7.49
N HIS A 21 7.28 -7.99 7.94
CA HIS A 21 6.80 -7.27 9.12
C HIS A 21 5.34 -6.82 8.97
N VAL A 22 4.99 -6.21 7.81
CA VAL A 22 3.62 -5.75 7.55
C VAL A 22 2.64 -6.92 7.47
N GLU A 23 3.03 -8.05 6.89
CA GLU A 23 2.21 -9.26 6.86
C GLU A 23 1.85 -9.74 8.27
N TYR A 24 2.84 -9.92 9.15
CA TYR A 24 2.60 -10.35 10.52
C TYR A 24 1.79 -9.32 11.31
N LEU A 25 2.11 -8.04 11.16
CA LEU A 25 1.37 -6.96 11.82
C LEU A 25 -0.10 -6.94 11.39
N ALA A 26 -0.37 -6.98 10.08
CA ALA A 26 -1.73 -6.98 9.52
C ALA A 26 -2.54 -8.18 10.04
N ARG A 27 -1.92 -9.36 10.07
CA ARG A 27 -2.55 -10.59 10.55
C ARG A 27 -2.93 -10.54 12.03
N GLU A 28 -2.04 -10.01 12.88
CA GLU A 28 -2.31 -9.92 14.31
C GLU A 28 -3.33 -8.82 14.63
N LEU A 29 -3.27 -7.67 13.94
CA LEU A 29 -4.27 -6.60 14.11
C LEU A 29 -5.67 -7.02 13.61
N ALA A 30 -5.74 -7.81 12.55
CA ALA A 30 -7.03 -8.30 12.01
C ALA A 30 -7.79 -9.20 13.01
N LYS A 31 -7.12 -9.74 14.04
CA LYS A 31 -7.80 -10.51 15.10
C LYS A 31 -8.63 -9.64 16.02
N THR A 32 -8.32 -8.34 16.13
CA THR A 32 -8.94 -7.44 17.11
C THR A 32 -9.67 -6.26 16.49
N MET A 33 -9.38 -5.89 15.24
CA MET A 33 -10.02 -4.77 14.54
C MET A 33 -9.99 -4.92 13.02
N ALA A 34 -10.72 -4.04 12.32
CA ALA A 34 -10.68 -3.95 10.87
C ALA A 34 -9.31 -3.43 10.39
N VAL A 35 -8.72 -4.11 9.41
CA VAL A 35 -7.41 -3.77 8.84
C VAL A 35 -7.52 -3.75 7.32
N GLU A 36 -7.05 -2.66 6.73
CA GLU A 36 -6.87 -2.55 5.30
C GLU A 36 -5.38 -2.43 4.97
N VAL A 37 -4.90 -3.23 4.04
CA VAL A 37 -3.54 -3.15 3.50
C VAL A 37 -3.63 -2.66 2.07
N ARG A 38 -2.88 -1.60 1.73
CA ARG A 38 -2.67 -1.19 0.33
C ARG A 38 -1.24 -1.50 -0.07
N CYS A 39 -1.08 -2.26 -1.15
CA CYS A 39 0.21 -2.71 -1.65
C CYS A 39 0.38 -2.49 -3.15
N PHE A 40 1.60 -2.67 -3.68
CA PHE A 40 1.80 -2.69 -5.12
C PHE A 40 1.53 -4.11 -5.66
N GLY A 41 0.89 -4.16 -6.82
CA GLY A 41 0.50 -5.41 -7.49
C GLY A 41 -1.01 -5.49 -7.69
N ALA A 42 -1.50 -6.69 -8.01
CA ALA A 42 -2.91 -6.96 -8.33
C ALA A 42 -3.66 -7.69 -7.20
N GLN A 43 -3.16 -7.63 -5.96
CA GLN A 43 -3.79 -8.32 -4.84
C GLN A 43 -5.22 -7.79 -4.61
N ASP A 44 -6.20 -8.68 -4.50
CA ASP A 44 -7.54 -8.32 -3.99
C ASP A 44 -7.98 -9.47 -3.10
N VAL A 45 -7.79 -9.29 -1.79
CA VAL A 45 -8.02 -10.34 -0.79
C VAL A 45 -8.89 -9.79 0.31
N GLU A 46 -9.94 -10.52 0.66
CA GLU A 46 -10.79 -10.24 1.81
C GLU A 46 -10.85 -11.49 2.70
N ALA A 47 -10.44 -11.34 3.95
CA ALA A 47 -10.33 -12.42 4.92
C ALA A 47 -10.73 -11.94 6.32
N GLY A 48 -12.00 -12.09 6.67
CA GLY A 48 -12.55 -11.61 7.93
C GLY A 48 -12.40 -10.10 8.05
N ASN A 49 -11.62 -9.64 9.03
CA ASN A 49 -11.36 -8.22 9.23
C ASN A 49 -10.21 -7.66 8.38
N LEU A 50 -9.55 -8.49 7.57
CA LEU A 50 -8.43 -8.09 6.73
C LEU A 50 -8.88 -7.88 5.29
N ARG A 51 -8.63 -6.69 4.74
CA ARG A 51 -8.75 -6.41 3.30
C ARG A 51 -7.40 -6.00 2.72
N VAL A 52 -7.01 -6.58 1.60
CA VAL A 52 -5.76 -6.27 0.91
C VAL A 52 -6.07 -5.81 -0.49
N ARG A 53 -5.60 -4.61 -0.86
CA ARG A 53 -5.78 -4.01 -2.18
C ARG A 53 -4.44 -3.68 -2.81
N GLY A 54 -4.18 -4.30 -3.95
CA GLY A 54 -3.06 -4.03 -4.82
C GLY A 54 -3.39 -2.87 -5.76
N PHE A 55 -2.43 -1.99 -5.98
CA PHE A 55 -2.52 -0.95 -6.99
C PHE A 55 -1.43 -1.19 -8.03
N GLU A 56 -1.86 -1.63 -9.21
CA GLU A 56 -1.01 -1.68 -10.38
C GLU A 56 -0.85 -0.28 -10.97
N SER A 57 0.32 0.00 -11.52
CA SER A 57 0.50 1.19 -12.35
C SER A 57 0.91 0.70 -13.73
N ASP A 58 0.02 0.93 -14.69
CA ASP A 58 0.34 0.78 -16.10
C ASP A 58 1.34 1.88 -16.50
N THR A 59 2.54 1.45 -16.91
CA THR A 59 3.62 2.33 -17.38
C THR A 59 3.69 2.38 -18.91
N ALA A 60 2.84 1.63 -19.62
CA ALA A 60 2.79 1.61 -21.08
C ALA A 60 2.43 3.00 -21.64
N SER A 61 1.59 3.75 -20.93
CA SER A 61 1.20 5.12 -21.29
C SER A 61 2.28 6.18 -21.06
N PHE A 62 3.42 5.84 -20.44
CA PHE A 62 4.47 6.82 -20.18
C PHE A 62 5.25 7.14 -21.46
N THR A 63 5.34 8.43 -21.78
CA THR A 63 6.16 8.96 -22.89
C THR A 63 7.56 9.39 -22.44
N CYS A 64 7.88 9.20 -21.16
CA CYS A 64 9.17 9.58 -20.59
C CYS A 64 10.30 8.58 -20.94
N PRO A 65 11.58 8.99 -20.85
CA PRO A 65 12.72 8.09 -21.00
C PRO A 65 12.61 6.88 -20.07
N GLU A 66 13.03 5.70 -20.56
CA GLU A 66 12.88 4.41 -19.86
C GLU A 66 13.40 4.45 -18.41
N ARG A 67 14.57 5.07 -18.19
CA ARG A 67 15.19 5.25 -16.87
C ARG A 67 14.30 5.99 -15.85
N LEU A 68 13.35 6.81 -16.31
CA LEU A 68 12.45 7.60 -15.46
C LEU A 68 11.10 6.92 -15.25
N ARG A 69 10.76 5.89 -16.02
CA ARG A 69 9.46 5.20 -15.93
C ARG A 69 9.21 4.64 -14.54
N SER A 70 10.23 4.03 -13.92
CA SER A 70 10.12 3.48 -12.56
C SER A 70 9.81 4.55 -11.50
N VAL A 71 10.40 5.75 -11.65
CA VAL A 71 10.18 6.90 -10.76
C VAL A 71 8.75 7.43 -10.91
N PHE A 72 8.29 7.63 -12.15
CA PHE A 72 6.92 8.08 -12.40
C PHE A 72 5.87 7.04 -12.01
N ALA A 73 6.17 5.75 -12.15
CA ALA A 73 5.28 4.67 -11.74
C ALA A 73 5.14 4.65 -10.21
N ALA A 74 6.24 4.82 -9.49
CA ALA A 74 6.21 4.95 -8.03
C ALA A 74 5.42 6.19 -7.59
N ALA A 75 5.56 7.32 -8.27
CA ALA A 75 4.80 8.54 -7.97
C ALA A 75 3.30 8.35 -8.24
N ARG A 76 2.92 7.77 -9.38
CA ARG A 76 1.53 7.45 -9.75
C ARG A 76 0.86 6.57 -8.69
N ARG A 77 1.49 5.44 -8.33
CA ARG A 77 0.93 4.54 -7.29
C ARG A 77 0.73 5.24 -5.95
N ARG A 78 1.62 6.17 -5.59
CA ARG A 78 1.45 6.99 -4.37
C ARG A 78 0.25 7.92 -4.49
N THR A 79 0.05 8.57 -5.63
CA THR A 79 -1.14 9.40 -5.84
C THR A 79 -2.41 8.55 -5.78
N ASP A 80 -2.43 7.39 -6.43
CA ASP A 80 -3.59 6.49 -6.44
C ASP A 80 -3.92 5.94 -5.03
N PHE A 81 -2.90 5.62 -4.22
CA PHE A 81 -3.07 5.25 -2.81
C PHE A 81 -3.77 6.33 -1.99
N ASN A 82 -3.46 7.60 -2.22
CA ASN A 82 -4.00 8.73 -1.46
C ASN A 82 -5.32 9.26 -2.00
N ALA A 83 -5.57 9.09 -3.32
CA ALA A 83 -6.83 9.46 -3.96
C ALA A 83 -7.95 8.45 -3.68
N ALA A 84 -7.61 7.22 -3.27
CA ALA A 84 -8.56 6.26 -2.77
C ALA A 84 -9.02 6.67 -1.37
N ASP A 85 -10.34 6.86 -1.21
CA ASP A 85 -10.98 7.32 0.04
C ASP A 85 -10.41 6.59 1.29
N ILE A 86 -10.11 7.37 2.32
CA ILE A 86 -9.50 6.87 3.57
C ILE A 86 -10.53 7.03 4.68
N ASP A 87 -11.15 5.92 5.04
CA ASP A 87 -12.13 5.75 6.13
C ASP A 87 -11.48 5.18 7.41
N ALA A 88 -10.15 5.23 7.52
CA ALA A 88 -9.38 4.61 8.59
C ALA A 88 -9.09 5.59 9.74
N ASP A 89 -9.19 5.10 10.98
CA ASP A 89 -8.91 5.87 12.21
C ASP A 89 -7.40 6.02 12.48
N LEU A 90 -6.58 5.12 11.93
CA LEU A 90 -5.13 5.12 12.09
C LEU A 90 -4.45 4.68 10.79
N VAL A 91 -3.49 5.48 10.31
CA VAL A 91 -2.68 5.17 9.13
C VAL A 91 -1.23 4.90 9.55
N HIS A 92 -0.73 3.71 9.20
CA HIS A 92 0.66 3.32 9.45
C HIS A 92 1.42 3.10 8.14
N CYS A 93 2.58 3.76 8.03
CA CYS A 93 3.39 3.79 6.82
C CYS A 93 4.75 3.13 7.06
N HIS A 94 4.98 1.94 6.49
CA HIS A 94 6.29 1.30 6.54
C HIS A 94 7.00 1.41 5.19
N THR A 95 7.61 2.57 4.95
CA THR A 95 8.82 2.86 4.16
C THR A 95 8.97 4.37 4.03
N TRP A 96 10.20 4.88 3.95
CA TRP A 96 10.49 6.31 3.71
C TRP A 96 9.84 6.88 2.43
N TYR A 97 9.43 6.01 1.51
CA TYR A 97 8.70 6.36 0.29
C TYR A 97 7.20 6.67 0.50
N SER A 98 6.63 6.32 1.66
CA SER A 98 5.22 6.57 2.00
C SER A 98 5.01 7.89 2.75
N TYR A 99 6.10 8.58 3.13
CA TYR A 99 6.06 9.79 3.95
C TYR A 99 5.31 10.98 3.30
N PHE A 100 5.32 11.08 1.97
CA PHE A 100 4.61 12.16 1.26
C PHE A 100 3.07 11.97 1.22
N GLY A 101 2.58 10.77 1.52
CA GLY A 101 1.13 10.50 1.61
C GLY A 101 0.53 10.87 2.97
N ALA A 102 1.28 10.62 4.05
CA ALA A 102 0.82 10.94 5.41
C ALA A 102 0.69 12.46 5.67
N SER A 103 1.32 13.32 4.86
CA SER A 103 1.26 14.78 5.03
C SER A 103 0.08 15.47 4.34
N CYS A 104 -0.70 14.75 3.53
CA CYS A 104 -1.85 15.34 2.79
C CYS A 104 -3.23 14.92 3.34
N GLY A 105 -3.26 14.10 4.39
CA GLY A 105 -4.49 13.51 4.94
C GLY A 105 -4.79 13.91 6.39
N SER A 106 -4.31 15.06 6.85
CA SER A 106 -4.65 15.65 8.15
C SER A 106 -5.50 16.90 7.98
#